data_AF-A0A8T3RF39-F1
#
_entry.id   AF-A0A8T3RF39-F1
#
_cell.length_a   1.000
_cell.length_b   1.000
_cell.length_c   1.000
_cell.angle_alpha   90.00
_cell.angle_beta   90.00
_cell.angle_gamma   90.00
#
_symmetry.space_group_name_H-M   'P 1'
#
loop_
_entity.id
_entity.type
_entity.pdbx_description
1 polymer ?
#
loop_
_entity_poly.entity_id
_entity_poly.type
_entity_poly.pdbx_seq_one_letter_code
_entity_poly.pdbx_strand_id
1 'polypeptide(L)'
;MATIFYGPWYVVLGRVHFQFSQQRFLISGSDNADGIYPVTHGNTLVLPVQGAKWQLRMEIIPSAIIQTGRSWEPTIVRESMKFVLGEGLIVQLDGTFQFELPDPPTNVMSLICNSMDPEINPIPTANPFSFTLGEGSYSDGDDCHGQSHRQA
;
A
#
# COMPACT_ATOMS: atom_id res chain seq x y z
N MET A 1 -12.95 14.74 4.33
CA MET A 1 -12.04 15.59 3.51
C MET A 1 -11.60 14.80 2.28
N ALA A 2 -11.27 15.44 1.15
CA ALA A 2 -10.77 14.74 -0.04
C ALA A 2 -9.23 14.71 -0.03
N THR A 3 -8.65 13.58 -0.44
CA THR A 3 -7.21 13.39 -0.61
C THR A 3 -6.87 13.55 -2.09
N ILE A 4 -5.79 14.25 -2.42
CA ILE A 4 -5.40 14.54 -3.80
C ILE A 4 -4.27 13.61 -4.20
N PHE A 5 -4.37 13.04 -5.40
CA PHE A 5 -3.37 12.18 -6.01
C PHE A 5 -3.00 12.68 -7.41
N TYR A 6 -1.83 12.25 -7.87
CA TYR A 6 -1.26 12.60 -9.17
C TYR A 6 -0.73 11.35 -9.85
N GLY A 7 -0.97 11.23 -11.15
CA GLY A 7 -0.49 10.11 -11.94
C GLY A 7 -1.25 8.80 -11.67
N PRO A 8 -0.65 7.66 -12.05
CA PRO A 8 -1.28 6.35 -11.99
C PRO A 8 -1.12 5.68 -10.62
N TRP A 9 -2.20 5.11 -10.09
CA TRP A 9 -2.25 4.36 -8.82
C TRP A 9 -3.14 3.12 -8.91
N TYR A 10 -2.83 2.10 -8.12
CA TYR A 10 -3.80 1.09 -7.70
C TYR A 10 -4.44 1.51 -6.38
N VAL A 11 -5.76 1.64 -6.35
CA VAL A 11 -6.54 1.81 -5.13
C VAL A 11 -7.10 0.45 -4.72
N VAL A 12 -6.70 0.00 -3.54
CA VAL A 12 -7.10 -1.29 -2.97
C VAL A 12 -7.94 -1.05 -1.72
N LEU A 13 -9.12 -1.67 -1.67
CA LEU A 13 -9.92 -1.72 -0.44
C LEU A 13 -9.22 -2.65 0.55
N GLY A 14 -8.63 -2.07 1.59
CA GLY A 14 -7.88 -2.82 2.60
C GLY A 14 -8.80 -3.48 3.62
N ARG A 15 -9.55 -2.67 4.37
CA ARG A 15 -10.44 -3.18 5.42
C ARG A 15 -11.69 -2.31 5.56
N VAL A 16 -12.82 -2.94 5.81
CA VAL A 16 -14.07 -2.29 6.24
C VAL A 16 -14.32 -2.75 7.67
N HIS A 17 -14.23 -1.83 8.63
CA HIS A 17 -14.27 -2.15 10.05
C HIS A 17 -15.68 -2.15 10.64
N PHE A 18 -16.63 -1.44 10.01
CA PHE A 18 -17.96 -1.22 10.55
C PHE A 18 -19.05 -1.86 9.68
N GLN A 19 -19.48 -3.06 10.06
CA GLN A 19 -20.37 -3.92 9.25
C GLN A 19 -21.83 -3.44 9.17
N PHE A 20 -22.26 -2.58 10.08
CA PHE A 20 -23.66 -2.12 10.16
C PHE A 20 -23.90 -0.75 9.52
N SER A 21 -22.84 -0.07 9.07
CA SER A 21 -22.94 1.20 8.35
C SER A 21 -22.81 1.00 6.85
N GLN A 22 -23.50 1.85 6.10
CA GLN A 22 -23.23 1.98 4.67
C GLN A 22 -22.01 2.85 4.49
N GLN A 23 -21.10 2.40 3.65
CA GLN A 23 -19.80 3.03 3.48
C GLN A 23 -19.50 3.12 1.99
N ARG A 24 -18.82 4.18 1.57
CA ARG A 24 -18.39 4.33 0.18
C ARG A 24 -17.15 5.20 0.08
N PHE A 25 -16.47 5.11 -1.05
CA PHE A 25 -15.55 6.15 -1.47
C PHE A 25 -15.91 6.67 -2.86
N LEU A 26 -15.44 7.87 -3.15
CA LEU A 26 -15.68 8.57 -4.40
C LEU A 26 -14.34 8.93 -5.01
N ILE A 27 -14.23 8.76 -6.32
CA ILE A 27 -13.12 9.24 -7.12
C ILE A 27 -13.66 10.28 -8.10
N SER A 28 -12.93 11.37 -8.25
CA SER A 28 -13.28 12.45 -9.19
C SER A 28 -12.04 13.10 -9.80
N GLY A 29 -12.11 13.50 -11.07
CA GLY A 29 -11.01 14.13 -11.81
C GLY A 29 -9.98 13.14 -12.35
N SER A 30 -10.25 11.84 -12.29
CA SER A 30 -9.47 10.80 -12.93
C SER A 30 -9.87 10.65 -14.41
N ASP A 31 -8.98 10.08 -15.21
CA ASP A 31 -9.21 9.86 -16.63
C ASP A 31 -10.08 8.60 -16.88
N ASN A 32 -10.13 7.67 -15.91
CA ASN A 32 -10.67 6.32 -16.13
C ASN A 32 -11.48 5.72 -14.96
N ALA A 33 -11.57 6.38 -13.82
CA ALA A 33 -12.09 5.77 -12.59
C ALA A 33 -12.99 6.71 -11.77
N ASP A 34 -13.58 7.72 -12.42
CA ASP A 34 -14.52 8.62 -11.76
C ASP A 34 -15.80 7.86 -11.42
N GLY A 35 -16.26 8.00 -10.17
CA GLY A 35 -17.44 7.28 -9.72
C GLY A 35 -17.59 7.17 -8.22
N ILE A 36 -18.65 6.48 -7.84
CA ILE A 36 -19.00 6.17 -6.46
C ILE A 36 -18.84 4.66 -6.26
N TYR A 37 -18.04 4.29 -5.29
CA TYR A 37 -17.67 2.90 -5.00
C TYR A 37 -18.23 2.50 -3.64
N PRO A 38 -19.38 1.80 -3.58
CA PRO A 38 -19.90 1.29 -2.33
C PRO A 38 -18.98 0.20 -1.79
N VAL A 39 -18.77 0.19 -0.47
CA VAL A 39 -17.94 -0.82 0.20
C VAL A 39 -18.76 -1.52 1.27
N THR A 40 -18.63 -2.85 1.32
CA THR A 40 -19.24 -3.70 2.33
C THR A 40 -18.18 -4.60 2.93
N HIS A 41 -18.41 -5.04 4.16
CA HIS A 41 -17.52 -5.96 4.83
C HIS A 41 -17.36 -7.25 4.01
N GLY A 42 -16.13 -7.72 3.85
CA GLY A 42 -15.78 -8.92 3.07
C GLY A 42 -15.55 -8.68 1.57
N ASN A 43 -15.87 -7.50 1.03
CA ASN A 43 -15.56 -7.20 -0.37
C ASN A 43 -14.09 -6.84 -0.54
N THR A 44 -13.50 -7.33 -1.63
CA THR A 44 -12.21 -6.87 -2.14
C THR A 44 -12.45 -6.00 -3.37
N LEU A 45 -11.70 -4.91 -3.47
CA LEU A 45 -11.70 -4.06 -4.65
C LEU A 45 -10.26 -3.66 -4.94
N VAL A 46 -9.87 -3.80 -6.21
CA VAL A 46 -8.60 -3.31 -6.75
C VAL A 46 -8.94 -2.51 -7.99
N LEU A 47 -8.60 -1.23 -7.99
CA LEU A 47 -9.00 -0.30 -9.02
C LEU A 47 -7.77 0.46 -9.55
N PRO A 48 -7.40 0.32 -10.83
CA PRO A 48 -6.41 1.20 -11.44
C PRO A 48 -7.03 2.57 -11.70
N VAL A 49 -6.37 3.61 -11.20
CA VAL A 49 -6.78 5.01 -11.33
C VAL A 49 -5.66 5.77 -12.03
N GLN A 50 -5.98 6.56 -13.04
CA GLN A 50 -5.05 7.40 -13.78
C GLN A 50 -5.59 8.83 -13.85
N GLY A 51 -4.69 9.78 -14.02
CA GLY A 51 -5.05 11.18 -14.20
C GLY A 51 -3.92 12.11 -13.81
N ALA A 52 -3.83 13.26 -14.46
CA ALA A 52 -2.86 14.29 -14.09
C ALA A 52 -3.05 14.78 -12.65
N LYS A 53 -4.31 14.84 -12.18
CA LYS A 53 -4.68 15.19 -10.81
C LYS A 53 -6.10 14.70 -10.53
N TRP A 54 -6.27 13.88 -9.52
CA TRP A 54 -7.58 13.34 -9.13
C TRP A 54 -7.75 13.36 -7.61
N GLN A 55 -8.98 13.14 -7.15
CA GLN A 55 -9.34 13.23 -5.74
C GLN A 55 -10.05 11.97 -5.27
N LEU A 56 -9.80 11.59 -4.02
CA LEU A 56 -10.48 10.50 -3.33
C LEU A 56 -11.17 11.03 -2.07
N ARG A 57 -12.46 10.73 -1.90
CA ARG A 57 -13.22 11.06 -0.69
C ARG A 57 -13.87 9.81 -0.10
N MET A 58 -13.79 9.66 1.22
CA MET A 58 -14.40 8.56 1.95
C MET A 58 -15.62 9.05 2.74
N GLU A 59 -16.74 8.32 2.63
CA GLU A 59 -18.02 8.71 3.23
C GLU A 59 -18.71 7.53 3.91
N ILE A 60 -19.55 7.86 4.89
CA ILE A 60 -20.31 6.89 5.69
C ILE A 60 -21.75 7.38 5.89
N ILE A 61 -22.67 6.43 6.04
CA ILE A 61 -23.95 6.65 6.70
C ILE A 61 -23.86 5.93 8.07
N PRO A 62 -23.75 6.67 9.18
CA PRO A 62 -23.65 6.07 10.51
C PRO A 62 -24.94 5.31 10.86
N SER A 63 -24.80 4.08 11.35
CA SER A 63 -25.97 3.24 11.66
C SER A 63 -26.76 3.71 12.88
N ALA A 64 -26.15 4.53 13.75
CA ALA A 64 -26.77 5.07 14.95
C ALA A 64 -27.81 6.19 14.64
N ILE A 65 -27.70 6.85 13.49
CA ILE A 65 -28.60 7.94 13.08
C ILE A 65 -29.76 7.36 12.27
N ILE A 66 -30.64 6.60 12.94
CA ILE A 66 -31.81 5.98 12.30
C ILE A 66 -32.97 6.99 12.15
N GLN A 67 -32.93 8.13 12.84
CA GLN A 67 -34.12 8.99 13.00
C GLN A 67 -34.14 10.29 12.20
N THR A 68 -33.05 10.73 11.56
CA THR A 68 -33.00 12.03 10.87
C THR A 68 -32.41 11.96 9.46
N GLY A 69 -32.96 11.09 8.61
CA GLY A 69 -32.60 11.03 7.19
C GLY A 69 -31.19 10.48 6.94
N ARG A 70 -31.07 9.55 5.99
CA ARG A 70 -29.78 8.95 5.63
C ARG A 70 -28.99 9.91 4.75
N SER A 71 -28.20 10.81 5.34
CA SER A 71 -27.20 11.59 4.61
C SER A 71 -25.83 10.91 4.63
N TRP A 72 -25.12 11.03 3.52
CA TRP A 72 -23.72 10.65 3.46
C TRP A 72 -22.87 11.72 4.15
N GLU A 73 -22.05 11.29 5.09
CA GLU A 73 -21.16 12.16 5.84
C GLU A 73 -19.70 11.87 5.48
N PRO A 74 -18.87 12.92 5.33
CA PRO A 74 -17.46 12.72 5.07
C PRO A 74 -16.78 12.15 6.33
N THR A 75 -15.88 11.20 6.10
CA THR A 75 -15.00 10.71 7.18
C THR A 75 -13.84 11.68 7.42
N ILE A 76 -13.30 11.65 8.64
CA ILE A 76 -12.01 12.24 8.98
C ILE A 76 -10.95 11.26 8.48
N VAL A 77 -10.07 11.72 7.60
CA VAL A 77 -9.06 10.86 6.96
C VAL A 77 -7.73 11.05 7.65
N ARG A 78 -7.14 9.94 8.12
CA ARG A 78 -5.74 9.88 8.52
C ARG A 78 -4.94 9.24 7.40
N GLU A 79 -3.86 9.91 7.02
CA GLU A 79 -2.96 9.46 5.97
C GLU A 79 -1.64 8.97 6.56
N SER A 80 -1.11 7.90 5.99
CA SER A 80 0.25 7.44 6.26
C SER A 80 0.92 6.99 4.96
N MET A 81 2.21 7.29 4.83
CA MET A 81 2.98 7.01 3.63
C MET A 81 4.19 6.15 3.99
N LYS A 82 4.53 5.22 3.10
CA LYS A 82 5.78 4.46 3.17
C LYS A 82 6.29 4.13 1.77
N PHE A 83 7.60 3.98 1.66
CA PHE A 83 8.23 3.46 0.45
C PHE A 83 8.76 2.06 0.72
N VAL A 84 8.42 1.10 -0.15
CA VAL A 84 8.85 -0.30 -0.03
C VAL A 84 9.58 -0.70 -1.30
N LEU A 85 10.82 -1.18 -1.18
CA LEU A 85 11.59 -1.63 -2.33
C LEU A 85 10.85 -2.77 -3.05
N GLY A 86 10.67 -2.63 -4.37
CA GLY A 86 9.94 -3.59 -5.21
C GLY A 86 8.42 -3.39 -5.26
N GLU A 87 7.80 -2.76 -4.25
CA GLU A 87 6.37 -2.44 -4.26
C GLU A 87 6.10 -0.98 -4.60
N GLY A 88 7.01 -0.07 -4.25
CA GLY A 88 6.92 1.36 -4.54
C GLY A 88 6.42 2.25 -3.41
N LEU A 89 5.95 3.45 -3.79
CA LEU A 89 5.28 4.39 -2.89
C LEU A 89 3.86 3.91 -2.56
N ILE A 90 3.61 3.68 -1.27
CA ILE A 90 2.34 3.25 -0.73
C ILE A 90 1.79 4.32 0.20
N VAL A 91 0.55 4.73 -0.05
CA VAL A 91 -0.23 5.65 0.78
C VAL A 91 -1.41 4.87 1.35
N GLN A 92 -1.51 4.79 2.67
CA GLN A 92 -2.67 4.24 3.36
C GLN A 92 -3.56 5.37 3.86
N LEU A 93 -4.84 5.30 3.55
CA LEU A 93 -5.88 6.22 3.99
C LEU A 93 -6.82 5.48 4.94
N ASP A 94 -6.88 5.93 6.19
CA ASP A 94 -7.80 5.42 7.20
C ASP A 94 -8.92 6.44 7.42
N GLY A 95 -10.13 6.07 7.00
CA GLY A 95 -11.35 6.83 7.26
C GLY A 95 -11.81 6.55 8.68
N THR A 96 -12.00 7.61 9.47
CA THR A 96 -12.48 7.57 10.84
C THR A 96 -13.76 8.38 10.98
N PHE A 97 -14.63 7.94 11.88
CA PHE A 97 -15.88 8.62 12.19
C PHE A 97 -16.06 8.67 13.71
N GLN A 98 -16.60 9.78 14.20
CA GLN A 98 -16.96 9.97 15.60
C GLN A 98 -18.47 10.17 15.66
N PHE A 99 -19.18 9.23 16.29
CA PHE A 99 -20.63 9.23 16.34
C PHE A 99 -21.16 10.33 17.25
N GLU A 100 -20.72 10.33 18.51
CA GLU A 100 -21.08 11.32 19.51
C GLU A 100 -19.88 11.55 20.43
N LEU A 101 -19.80 12.73 21.06
CA LEU A 101 -18.86 12.94 22.16
C LEU A 101 -19.45 12.29 23.41
N PRO A 102 -18.66 11.54 24.21
CA PRO A 102 -17.19 11.51 24.23
C PRO A 102 -16.54 10.32 23.51
N ASP A 103 -17.27 9.58 22.66
CA ASP A 103 -16.76 8.34 22.10
C ASP A 103 -15.47 8.57 21.30
N PRO A 104 -14.49 7.64 21.40
CA PRO A 104 -13.28 7.73 20.62
C PRO A 104 -13.60 7.60 19.11
N PRO A 105 -12.89 8.32 18.23
CA PRO A 105 -13.00 8.12 16.79
C PRO A 105 -12.75 6.65 16.44
N THR A 106 -13.65 6.08 15.64
CA THR A 106 -13.59 4.69 15.21
C THR A 106 -13.19 4.62 13.76
N ASN A 107 -12.25 3.75 13.41
CA ASN A 107 -11.91 3.45 12.02
C ASN A 107 -13.12 2.78 11.36
N VAL A 108 -13.55 3.30 10.21
CA VAL A 108 -14.69 2.78 9.46
C VAL A 108 -14.23 2.03 8.22
N MET A 109 -13.24 2.58 7.50
CA MET A 109 -12.61 1.96 6.33
C MET A 109 -11.14 2.31 6.22
N SER A 110 -10.39 1.45 5.53
CA SER A 110 -9.00 1.64 5.16
C SER A 110 -8.81 1.34 3.68
N LEU A 111 -8.16 2.25 2.97
CA LEU A 111 -7.74 2.10 1.58
C LEU A 111 -6.21 2.11 1.50
N ILE A 112 -5.66 1.27 0.62
CA ILE A 112 -4.23 1.24 0.30
C ILE A 112 -4.10 1.70 -1.14
N CYS A 113 -3.39 2.81 -1.36
CA CYS A 113 -3.07 3.34 -2.66
C CYS A 113 -1.60 3.05 -2.95
N ASN A 114 -1.30 2.25 -3.97
CA ASN A 114 0.06 2.03 -4.44
C ASN A 114 0.27 2.79 -5.75
N SER A 115 1.35 3.56 -5.85
CA SER A 115 1.68 4.21 -7.11
C SER A 115 2.02 3.19 -8.18
N MET A 116 1.78 3.53 -9.45
CA MET A 116 2.23 2.74 -10.61
C MET A 116 3.24 3.52 -11.45
N ASP A 117 3.67 4.70 -10.99
CA ASP A 117 4.57 5.55 -11.73
C ASP A 117 6.00 4.94 -11.70
N PRO A 118 6.58 4.58 -12.86
CA PRO A 118 7.87 3.93 -12.93
C PRO A 118 9.03 4.83 -12.48
N GLU A 119 8.87 6.15 -12.45
CA GLU A 119 9.92 7.07 -11.98
C GLU A 119 10.10 6.98 -10.46
N ILE A 120 9.00 6.79 -9.74
CA ILE A 120 9.03 6.61 -8.27
C ILE A 120 9.09 5.14 -7.88
N ASN A 121 8.69 4.22 -8.76
CA ASN A 121 8.74 2.77 -8.52
C ASN A 121 9.69 2.09 -9.53
N PRO A 122 11.01 2.31 -9.44
CA PRO A 122 11.95 1.68 -10.35
C PRO A 122 11.96 0.17 -10.12
N ILE A 123 11.80 -0.58 -11.21
CA ILE A 123 11.95 -2.04 -11.20
C ILE A 123 13.41 -2.34 -10.82
N PRO A 124 13.67 -3.14 -9.76
CA PRO A 124 15.03 -3.52 -9.41
C PRO A 124 15.70 -4.19 -10.61
N THR A 125 16.73 -3.56 -11.16
CA THR A 125 17.57 -4.17 -12.18
C THR A 125 18.53 -5.15 -11.52
N ALA A 126 18.93 -6.20 -12.25
CA ALA A 126 19.96 -7.11 -11.77
C ALA A 126 21.22 -6.33 -11.39
N ASN A 127 21.81 -6.62 -10.23
CA ASN A 127 23.04 -5.95 -9.81
C ASN A 127 24.13 -6.21 -10.85
N PRO A 128 24.61 -5.19 -11.58
CA PRO A 128 25.61 -5.37 -12.64
C PRO A 128 26.96 -5.82 -12.08
N PHE A 129 27.17 -5.75 -10.76
CA PHE A 129 28.36 -6.20 -10.05
C PHE A 129 28.16 -7.53 -9.30
N SER A 130 27.12 -8.29 -9.62
CA SER A 130 26.97 -9.66 -9.10
C SER A 130 28.03 -10.56 -9.75
N PHE A 131 29.13 -10.83 -9.05
CA PHE A 131 30.05 -11.91 -9.39
C PHE A 131 29.95 -13.03 -8.36
N THR A 132 29.98 -14.27 -8.83
CA THR A 132 30.19 -15.45 -7.99
C THR A 132 31.67 -15.77 -7.96
N LEU A 133 32.27 -15.85 -6.77
CA LEU A 133 33.57 -16.49 -6.61
C LEU A 133 33.39 -17.98 -6.95
N GLY A 134 34.07 -18.46 -7.99
CA GLY A 134 34.07 -19.88 -8.31
C GLY A 134 34.73 -20.66 -7.18
N GLU A 135 34.14 -21.78 -6.77
CA GLU A 135 34.80 -22.76 -5.90
C GLU A 135 35.99 -23.36 -6.67
N GLY A 136 37.17 -22.74 -6.55
CA GLY A 136 38.32 -23.26 -7.28
C GLY A 136 39.50 -22.30 -7.40
N SER A 137 40.06 -21.88 -6.27
CA SER A 137 41.49 -21.47 -6.21
C SER A 137 41.99 -21.29 -4.78
N TYR A 138 41.68 -22.20 -3.87
CA TYR A 138 42.60 -22.46 -2.75
C TYR A 138 43.57 -23.55 -3.23
N SER A 139 44.60 -23.14 -3.95
CA SER A 139 45.79 -23.99 -4.11
C SER A 139 46.59 -23.85 -2.83
N ASP A 140 46.34 -24.74 -1.86
CA ASP A 140 47.23 -24.91 -0.72
C ASP A 140 48.61 -25.27 -1.29
N GLY A 141 49.54 -24.32 -1.15
CA GLY A 141 50.94 -24.51 -1.48
C GLY A 141 51.57 -25.40 -0.43
N ASP A 142 51.47 -26.71 -0.61
CA ASP A 142 52.26 -27.69 0.14
C ASP A 142 53.68 -27.73 -0.43
N ASP A 143 54.48 -26.73 -0.06
CA ASP A 143 55.93 -26.70 -0.25
C ASP A 143 56.59 -26.53 1.13
N CYS A 144 56.83 -27.65 1.82
CA CYS A 144 57.72 -27.71 2.97
C CYS A 144 58.53 -29.02 2.98
N HIS A 145 59.79 -28.85 2.58
CA HIS A 145 60.94 -29.75 2.68
C HIS A 145 60.95 -30.73 3.88
N GLY A 146 61.32 -31.98 3.59
CA GLY A 146 61.71 -32.95 4.61
C GLY A 146 62.43 -34.17 4.02
N GLN A 147 63.69 -34.00 3.57
CA GLN A 147 64.61 -35.12 3.40
C GLN A 147 64.87 -35.76 4.77
N SER A 148 64.60 -37.06 4.91
CA SER A 148 65.20 -37.87 5.98
C SER A 148 65.42 -39.31 5.50
N HIS A 149 66.70 -39.61 5.26
CA HIS A 149 67.25 -40.97 5.20
C HIS A 149 66.84 -41.81 6.41
N ARG A 150 66.48 -43.08 6.18
CA ARG A 150 67.20 -44.25 6.73
C ARG A 150 66.66 -45.57 6.17
N GLN A 151 67.59 -46.34 5.59
CA GLN A 151 67.50 -47.77 5.37
C GLN A 151 67.93 -48.52 6.63
N ALA A 152 67.41 -49.76 6.73
CA ALA A 152 67.76 -50.89 7.58
C ALA A 152 67.34 -50.83 9.05
#